data_AF-A0A8T6ZL31-F1
#
_entry.id   AF-A0A8T6ZL31-F1
#
_cell.length_a   1.000
_cell.length_b   1.000
_cell.length_c   1.000
_cell.angle_alpha   90.00
_cell.angle_beta   90.00
_cell.angle_gamma   90.00
#
_symmetry.space_group_name_H-M   'P 1'
#
loop_
_entity.id
_entity.type
_entity.pdbx_description
1 polymer ?
#
loop_
_entity_poly.entity_id
_entity_poly.type
_entity_poly.pdbx_seq_one_letter_code
_entity_poly.pdbx_strand_id
1 'polypeptide(L)'
;MTPTTQGQKTLTGIPDANRLAAVMLEVLSGERGPHDGCAALGISLSRYYVLETRALQGLITALEPRPKGRQKRPEDTVRELERERGRLRQELSRSQALLRASQRSIGLPSSKPSKRGKVSKTTRKRRRRIVRAKSAIAALKAESPQPTAPSPEPQP
;
A
#
# COMPACT_ATOMS: atom_id res chain seq x y z
N MET A 1 44.02 30.64 -2.74
CA MET A 1 43.13 29.47 -2.77
C MET A 1 41.99 29.73 -1.79
N THR A 2 40.85 30.20 -2.26
CA THR A 2 39.67 30.44 -1.42
C THR A 2 38.85 29.15 -1.34
N PRO A 3 38.48 28.66 -0.14
CA PRO A 3 37.63 27.49 -0.03
C PRO A 3 36.22 27.86 -0.48
N THR A 4 35.76 27.24 -1.56
CA THR A 4 34.36 27.30 -2.01
C THR A 4 33.47 26.84 -0.87
N THR A 5 32.70 27.76 -0.30
CA THR A 5 31.67 27.47 0.70
C THR A 5 30.61 26.59 0.03
N GLN A 6 30.64 25.28 0.32
CA GLN A 6 29.60 24.36 -0.11
C GLN A 6 28.26 24.87 0.43
N GLY A 7 27.30 25.11 -0.46
CA GLY A 7 25.95 25.51 -0.10
C GLY A 7 25.33 24.45 0.81
N GLN A 8 25.16 24.79 2.08
CA GLN A 8 24.48 23.95 3.05
C GLN A 8 23.04 23.74 2.57
N LYS A 9 22.74 22.53 2.10
CA LYS A 9 21.37 22.14 1.77
C LYS A 9 20.65 21.83 3.07
N THR A 10 19.70 22.67 3.45
CA THR A 10 18.82 22.39 4.58
C THR A 10 17.96 21.17 4.25
N LEU A 11 18.21 20.05 4.93
CA LEU A 11 17.33 18.89 4.86
C LEU A 11 16.01 19.23 5.55
N THR A 12 14.89 19.13 4.82
CA THR A 12 13.57 19.42 5.35
C THR A 12 12.90 18.14 5.84
N GLY A 13 12.35 18.17 7.05
CA GLY A 13 11.73 17.02 7.68
C GLY A 13 11.07 17.40 9.00
N ILE A 14 10.22 16.51 9.52
CA ILE A 14 9.64 16.65 10.86
C ILE A 14 10.79 16.58 11.88
N PRO A 15 10.81 17.41 12.94
CA PRO A 15 11.92 17.47 13.89
C PRO A 15 12.36 16.09 14.44
N ASP A 16 11.40 15.24 14.77
CA ASP A 16 11.67 13.88 15.27
C ASP A 16 12.35 12.98 14.21
N ALA A 17 11.97 13.13 12.95
CA ALA A 17 12.59 12.39 11.85
C ALA A 17 14.05 12.85 11.63
N ASN A 18 14.30 14.15 11.74
CA ASN A 18 15.66 14.70 11.64
C ASN A 18 16.55 14.22 12.79
N ARG A 19 16.03 14.20 14.03
CA ARG A 19 16.74 13.67 15.19
C ARG A 19 17.08 12.19 15.03
N LEU A 20 16.13 11.38 14.55
CA LEU A 20 16.36 9.97 14.29
C LEU A 20 17.42 9.76 13.21
N ALA A 21 17.34 10.51 12.11
CA ALA A 21 18.31 10.42 11.01
C ALA A 21 19.72 10.81 11.47
N ALA A 22 19.87 11.85 12.29
CA ALA A 22 21.16 12.26 12.85
C ALA A 22 21.79 11.15 13.70
N VAL A 23 21.05 10.62 14.69
CA VAL A 23 21.56 9.54 15.56
C VAL A 23 21.88 8.28 14.76
N MET A 24 21.09 7.94 13.75
CA MET A 24 21.36 6.78 12.90
C MET A 24 22.66 6.97 12.10
N LEU A 25 22.93 8.18 11.60
CA LEU A 25 24.18 8.49 10.89
C LEU A 25 25.39 8.47 11.83
N GLU A 26 25.26 8.95 13.07
CA GLU A 26 26.31 8.82 14.11
C GLU A 26 26.63 7.34 14.41
N VAL A 27 25.61 6.48 14.42
CA VAL A 27 25.80 5.04 14.65
C VAL A 27 26.46 4.38 13.44
N LEU A 28 26.01 4.70 12.22
CA LEU A 28 26.58 4.16 10.98
C LEU A 28 28.00 4.67 10.71
N SER A 29 28.35 5.88 11.17
CA SER A 29 29.72 6.41 11.09
C SER A 29 30.65 5.84 12.15
N GLY A 30 30.12 5.16 13.16
CA GLY A 30 30.89 4.61 14.28
C GLY A 30 31.21 5.63 15.38
N GLU A 31 30.69 6.86 15.31
CA GLU A 31 30.83 7.87 16.38
C GLU A 31 30.03 7.47 17.62
N ARG A 32 29.01 6.62 17.46
CA ARG A 32 28.13 6.16 18.54
C ARG A 32 27.83 4.67 18.43
N GLY A 33 27.74 3.97 19.56
CA GLY A 33 27.28 2.59 19.60
C GLY A 33 25.76 2.46 19.34
N PRO A 34 25.27 1.35 18.77
CA PRO A 34 23.84 1.14 18.53
C PRO A 34 22.98 1.21 19.81
N HIS A 35 23.49 0.70 20.93
CA HIS A 35 22.82 0.76 22.23
C HIS A 35 22.67 2.20 22.75
N ASP A 36 23.71 3.02 22.63
CA ASP A 36 23.70 4.42 23.06
C ASP A 36 22.79 5.27 22.18
N GLY A 37 22.77 5.00 20.87
CA GLY A 37 21.83 5.63 19.94
C GLY A 37 20.37 5.29 20.28
N CYS A 38 20.09 4.02 20.60
CA CYS A 38 18.76 3.58 21.05
C CYS A 38 18.34 4.28 22.36
N ALA A 39 19.26 4.39 23.33
CA ALA A 39 19.02 5.08 24.58
C ALA A 39 18.72 6.58 24.35
N ALA A 40 19.50 7.25 23.50
CA ALA A 40 19.30 8.66 23.15
C ALA A 40 17.96 8.93 22.43
N LEU A 41 17.43 7.94 21.72
CA LEU A 41 16.15 8.01 21.02
C LEU A 41 14.96 7.46 21.83
N GLY A 42 15.21 6.80 22.97
CA GLY A 42 14.17 6.16 23.77
C GLY A 42 13.48 5.00 23.04
N ILE A 43 14.20 4.26 22.20
CA ILE A 43 13.66 3.11 21.44
C ILE A 43 14.43 1.82 21.76
N SER A 44 13.80 0.66 21.50
CA SER A 44 14.48 -0.63 21.62
C SER A 44 15.42 -0.89 20.44
N LEU A 45 16.43 -1.72 20.65
CA LEU A 45 17.39 -2.11 19.61
C LEU A 45 16.72 -2.78 18.41
N SER A 46 15.71 -3.63 18.65
CA SER A 46 14.93 -4.25 17.58
C SER A 46 14.21 -3.20 16.71
N ARG A 47 13.61 -2.17 17.34
CA ARG A 47 12.96 -1.08 16.62
C ARG A 47 13.96 -0.25 15.81
N TYR A 48 15.16 -0.03 16.36
CA TYR A 48 16.24 0.66 15.66
C TYR A 48 16.60 -0.03 14.35
N TYR A 49 16.90 -1.35 14.37
CA TYR A 49 17.26 -2.08 13.15
C TYR A 49 16.14 -2.08 12.10
N VAL A 50 14.88 -2.15 12.51
CA VAL A 50 13.74 -2.03 11.58
C VAL A 50 13.73 -0.66 10.90
N LEU A 51 14.01 0.41 11.66
CA LEU A 51 14.05 1.77 11.12
C LEU A 51 15.27 2.00 10.24
N GLU A 52 16.42 1.40 10.60
CA GLU A 52 17.65 1.43 9.81
C GLU A 52 17.44 0.79 8.44
N THR A 53 16.92 -0.45 8.39
CA THR A 53 16.61 -1.13 7.14
C THR A 53 15.65 -0.32 6.27
N ARG A 54 14.62 0.27 6.89
CA ARG A 54 13.65 1.12 6.17
C ARG A 54 14.32 2.38 5.62
N ALA A 55 15.20 3.02 6.39
CA ALA A 55 15.90 4.23 5.98
C ALA A 55 16.86 3.95 4.81
N LEU A 56 17.66 2.89 4.91
CA LEU A 56 18.57 2.47 3.85
C LEU A 56 17.83 2.07 2.58
N GLN A 57 16.71 1.35 2.70
CA GLN A 57 15.87 1.03 1.55
C GLN A 57 15.32 2.30 0.88
N GLY A 58 14.88 3.28 1.69
CA GLY A 58 14.43 4.58 1.17
C GLY A 58 15.54 5.34 0.45
N LEU A 59 16.77 5.29 0.95
CA LEU A 59 17.95 5.88 0.31
C LEU A 59 18.21 5.22 -1.05
N ILE A 60 18.23 3.88 -1.11
CA ILE A 60 18.44 3.13 -2.36
C ILE A 60 17.35 3.50 -3.38
N THR A 61 16.09 3.44 -2.99
CA THR A 61 14.96 3.80 -3.87
C THR A 61 15.02 5.25 -4.34
N ALA A 62 15.54 6.17 -3.53
CA ALA A 62 15.74 7.56 -3.95
C ALA A 62 16.86 7.72 -4.98
N LEU A 63 17.88 6.86 -4.92
CA LEU A 63 19.01 6.82 -5.84
C LEU A 63 18.72 6.05 -7.14
N GLU A 64 17.65 5.24 -7.18
CA GLU A 64 17.24 4.53 -8.38
C GLU A 64 16.94 5.51 -9.55
N PRO A 65 17.32 5.13 -10.79
CA PRO A 65 17.09 5.97 -11.96
C PRO A 65 15.60 6.18 -12.16
N ARG A 66 15.15 7.44 -12.04
CA ARG A 66 13.75 7.78 -12.28
C ARG A 66 13.42 7.65 -13.76
N PRO A 67 12.28 7.04 -14.12
CA PRO A 67 11.91 6.89 -15.52
C PRO A 67 11.74 8.28 -16.14
N LYS A 68 12.40 8.49 -17.29
CA LYS A 68 12.36 9.78 -18.00
C LYS A 68 10.97 10.00 -18.60
N GLY A 69 10.47 11.23 -18.51
CA GLY A 69 9.22 11.65 -19.14
C GLY A 69 7.97 11.59 -18.26
N ARG A 70 6.81 11.92 -18.85
CA ARG A 70 5.53 11.98 -18.15
C ARG A 70 5.05 10.56 -17.79
N GLN A 71 4.93 10.29 -16.50
CA GLN A 71 4.35 9.04 -15.99
C GLN A 71 2.85 9.22 -15.75
N LYS A 72 2.04 8.22 -16.14
CA LYS A 72 0.63 8.16 -15.73
C LYS A 72 0.61 7.97 -14.21
N ARG A 73 0.09 8.95 -13.48
CA ARG A 73 -0.11 8.83 -12.04
C ARG A 73 -1.35 7.97 -11.76
N PRO A 74 -1.47 7.35 -10.57
CA PRO A 74 -2.71 6.71 -10.17
C PRO A 74 -3.91 7.69 -10.20
N GLU A 75 -3.67 8.98 -10.00
CA GLU A 75 -4.68 10.02 -10.14
C GLU A 75 -5.17 10.17 -11.59
N ASP A 76 -4.28 9.98 -12.58
CA ASP A 76 -4.64 10.04 -14.00
C ASP A 76 -5.53 8.85 -14.38
N THR A 77 -5.25 7.66 -13.86
CA THR A 77 -6.07 6.47 -14.11
C THR A 77 -7.44 6.58 -13.46
N VAL A 78 -7.53 7.15 -12.24
CA VAL A 78 -8.83 7.44 -11.60
C VAL A 78 -9.65 8.40 -12.46
N ARG A 79 -9.05 9.48 -12.96
CA ARG A 79 -9.73 10.45 -13.84
C ARG A 79 -10.20 9.82 -15.14
N GLU A 80 -9.38 8.94 -15.73
CA GLU A 80 -9.73 8.18 -16.94
C GLU A 80 -10.95 7.28 -16.70
N LEU A 81 -10.91 6.48 -15.63
CA LEU A 81 -12.02 5.61 -15.21
C LEU A 81 -13.30 6.38 -14.88
N GLU A 82 -13.20 7.56 -14.26
CA GLU A 82 -14.36 8.40 -13.98
C GLU A 82 -15.04 8.93 -15.25
N ARG A 83 -14.25 9.29 -16.26
CA ARG A 83 -14.74 9.71 -17.58
C ARG A 83 -15.44 8.55 -18.29
N GLU A 84 -14.81 7.37 -18.31
CA GLU A 84 -15.40 6.16 -18.89
C GLU A 84 -16.72 5.78 -18.21
N ARG A 85 -16.75 5.79 -16.87
CA ARG A 85 -17.97 5.56 -16.09
C ARG A 85 -19.06 6.57 -16.45
N GLY A 86 -18.70 7.84 -16.67
CA GLY A 86 -19.63 8.87 -17.13
C GLY A 86 -20.24 8.54 -18.50
N ARG A 87 -19.39 8.21 -19.48
CA ARG A 87 -19.80 7.82 -20.84
C ARG A 87 -20.71 6.60 -20.84
N LEU A 88 -20.30 5.53 -20.16
CA LEU A 88 -21.07 4.28 -20.06
C LEU A 88 -22.44 4.49 -19.40
N ARG A 89 -22.55 5.38 -18.40
CA ARG A 89 -23.84 5.74 -17.79
C ARG A 89 -24.76 6.46 -18.76
N GLN A 90 -24.21 7.38 -19.56
CA GLN A 90 -24.99 8.08 -20.58
C GLN A 90 -25.49 7.09 -21.65
N GLU A 91 -24.61 6.22 -22.14
CA GLU A 91 -24.97 5.17 -23.11
C GLU A 91 -26.04 4.21 -22.56
N LEU A 92 -25.89 3.73 -21.33
CA LEU A 92 -26.92 2.92 -20.66
C LEU A 92 -28.24 3.66 -20.52
N SER A 93 -28.21 4.96 -20.19
CA SER A 93 -29.44 5.74 -20.07
C SER A 93 -30.17 5.85 -21.41
N ARG A 94 -29.42 6.06 -22.51
CA ARG A 94 -29.94 6.15 -23.87
C ARG A 94 -30.50 4.82 -24.35
N SER A 95 -29.76 3.72 -24.17
CA SER A 95 -30.21 2.39 -24.57
C SER A 95 -31.45 1.94 -23.78
N GLN A 96 -31.50 2.23 -22.48
CA GLN A 96 -32.70 1.99 -21.68
C GLN A 96 -33.90 2.82 -22.14
N ALA A 97 -33.69 4.08 -22.54
CA ALA A 97 -34.77 4.91 -23.07
C ALA A 97 -35.32 4.35 -24.40
N LEU A 98 -34.44 3.94 -25.31
CA LEU A 98 -34.82 3.28 -26.57
C LEU A 98 -35.59 1.99 -26.32
N LEU A 99 -35.13 1.14 -25.40
CA LEU A 99 -35.79 -0.10 -25.03
C LEU A 99 -37.19 0.13 -24.43
N ARG A 100 -37.36 1.17 -23.60
CA ARG A 100 -38.69 1.54 -23.09
C ARG A 100 -39.62 2.11 -24.16
N ALA A 101 -39.07 2.73 -25.20
CA ALA A 101 -39.85 3.22 -26.33
C ALA A 101 -40.34 2.06 -27.20
N SER A 102 -39.46 1.09 -27.52
CA SER A 102 -39.84 -0.10 -28.29
C SER A 102 -40.81 -1.02 -27.53
N GLN A 103 -40.63 -1.19 -26.22
CA GLN A 103 -41.60 -1.92 -25.40
C GLN A 103 -42.99 -1.28 -25.45
N ARG A 104 -43.06 0.05 -25.41
CA ARG A 104 -44.33 0.79 -25.52
C ARG A 104 -44.99 0.63 -26.89
N SER A 105 -44.23 0.63 -27.98
CA SER A 105 -44.80 0.46 -29.32
C SER A 105 -45.37 -0.95 -29.56
N ILE A 106 -44.86 -1.98 -28.86
CA ILE A 106 -45.30 -3.38 -28.99
C ILE A 106 -46.32 -3.76 -27.88
N GLY A 107 -46.74 -2.81 -27.02
CA GLY A 107 -47.71 -3.07 -25.95
C GLY A 107 -47.16 -3.89 -24.78
N LEU A 108 -45.84 -4.03 -24.65
CA LEU A 108 -45.20 -4.76 -23.57
C LEU A 108 -45.11 -3.89 -22.30
N PRO A 109 -45.44 -4.42 -21.11
CA PRO A 109 -45.33 -3.67 -19.87
C PRO A 109 -43.85 -3.37 -19.58
N SER A 110 -43.52 -2.10 -19.30
CA SER A 110 -42.16 -1.72 -18.95
C SER A 110 -41.75 -2.41 -17.65
N SER A 111 -40.66 -3.18 -17.67
CA SER A 111 -40.10 -3.80 -16.47
C SER A 111 -39.70 -2.70 -15.49
N LYS A 112 -40.46 -2.56 -14.39
CA LYS A 112 -40.13 -1.62 -13.31
C LYS A 112 -38.83 -2.09 -12.66
N PRO A 113 -37.86 -1.19 -12.39
CA PRO A 113 -36.66 -1.57 -11.68
C PRO A 113 -37.06 -2.23 -10.36
N SER A 114 -36.60 -3.47 -10.14
CA SER A 114 -36.99 -4.20 -8.94
C SER A 114 -36.54 -3.37 -7.73
N LYS A 115 -37.52 -2.95 -6.92
CA LYS A 115 -37.22 -2.29 -5.65
C LYS A 115 -36.41 -3.30 -4.85
N ARG A 116 -35.10 -3.05 -4.65
CA ARG A 116 -34.29 -3.81 -3.70
C ARG A 116 -35.11 -3.88 -2.41
N GLY A 117 -35.57 -5.09 -2.08
CA GLY A 117 -36.46 -5.30 -0.95
C GLY A 117 -35.84 -4.70 0.31
N LYS A 118 -36.63 -3.93 1.06
CA LYS A 118 -36.27 -3.55 2.43
C LYS A 118 -36.12 -4.85 3.21
N VAL A 119 -34.89 -5.21 3.55
CA VAL A 119 -34.62 -6.28 4.50
C VAL A 119 -35.29 -5.88 5.82
N SER A 120 -36.26 -6.67 6.28
CA SER A 120 -36.97 -6.40 7.52
C SER A 120 -35.97 -6.37 8.69
N LYS A 121 -36.22 -5.47 9.64
CA LYS A 121 -35.39 -5.23 10.84
C LYS A 121 -35.50 -6.35 11.90
N THR A 122 -35.79 -7.58 11.50
CA THR A 122 -36.02 -8.69 12.43
C THR A 122 -35.03 -9.81 12.14
N THR A 123 -34.12 -9.99 13.09
CA THR A 123 -33.01 -10.96 13.10
C THR A 123 -31.79 -10.50 12.29
N ARG A 124 -30.94 -9.68 12.94
CA ARG A 124 -29.52 -9.56 12.58
C ARG A 124 -28.92 -10.97 12.64
N LYS A 125 -28.93 -11.69 11.51
CA LYS A 125 -28.21 -12.95 11.34
C LYS A 125 -26.76 -12.66 11.73
N ARG A 126 -26.33 -13.16 12.90
CA ARG A 126 -24.95 -13.07 13.39
C ARG A 126 -24.05 -13.38 12.20
N ARG A 127 -23.27 -12.38 11.75
CA ARG A 127 -22.25 -12.56 10.72
C ARG A 127 -21.41 -13.76 11.18
N ARG A 128 -21.59 -14.92 10.52
CA ARG A 128 -20.72 -16.07 10.78
C ARG A 128 -19.30 -15.55 10.61
N ARG A 129 -18.48 -15.72 11.65
CA ARG A 129 -17.10 -15.25 11.69
C ARG A 129 -16.39 -15.92 10.51
N ILE A 130 -16.31 -15.18 9.39
CA ILE A 130 -15.67 -15.69 8.19
C ILE A 130 -14.25 -16.03 8.61
N VAL A 131 -13.86 -17.23 8.21
CA VAL A 131 -12.69 -18.02 8.58
C VAL A 131 -11.38 -17.38 8.05
N ARG A 132 -11.25 -16.04 8.15
CA ARG A 132 -10.06 -15.27 7.75
C ARG A 132 -8.84 -15.68 8.55
N ALA A 133 -9.02 -16.16 9.78
CA ALA A 133 -7.92 -16.71 10.57
C ALA A 133 -7.31 -17.97 9.93
N LYS A 134 -8.11 -18.90 9.36
CA LYS A 134 -7.52 -20.09 8.71
C LYS A 134 -6.84 -19.74 7.38
N SER A 135 -7.36 -18.75 6.65
CA SER A 135 -6.69 -18.24 5.43
C SER A 135 -5.37 -17.53 5.77
N ALA A 136 -5.33 -16.75 6.85
CA ALA A 136 -4.10 -16.14 7.36
C ALA A 136 -3.09 -17.19 7.85
N ILE A 137 -3.55 -18.24 8.55
CA ILE A 137 -2.70 -19.36 9.00
C ILE A 137 -2.15 -20.15 7.80
N ALA A 138 -2.94 -20.36 6.74
CA ALA A 138 -2.49 -21.03 5.52
C ALA A 138 -1.42 -20.20 4.78
N ALA A 139 -1.58 -18.88 4.72
CA ALA A 139 -0.58 -17.99 4.14
C ALA A 139 0.74 -18.02 4.93
N LEU A 140 0.68 -17.99 6.27
CA LEU A 140 1.87 -18.06 7.13
C LEU A 140 2.62 -19.39 7.03
N LYS A 141 1.90 -20.50 6.81
CA LYS A 141 2.50 -21.82 6.57
C LYS A 141 3.07 -21.99 5.15
N ALA A 142 2.57 -21.26 4.16
CA ALA A 142 3.12 -21.28 2.80
C ALA A 142 4.41 -20.45 2.69
N GLU A 143 4.55 -19.41 3.50
CA GLU A 143 5.72 -18.50 3.52
C GLU A 143 6.90 -19.05 4.34
N SER A 144 6.77 -20.18 5.02
CA SER A 144 7.86 -20.79 5.78
C SER A 144 8.55 -21.89 4.96
N PRO A 145 9.65 -21.61 4.23
CA PRO A 145 10.54 -22.67 3.79
C PRO A 145 11.17 -23.31 5.02
N GLN A 146 10.98 -24.62 5.15
CA GLN A 146 11.62 -25.45 6.16
C GLN A 146 13.15 -25.21 6.12
N PRO A 147 13.82 -25.03 7.28
CA PRO A 147 15.26 -25.18 7.32
C PRO A 147 15.57 -26.65 7.00
N THR A 148 16.19 -26.88 5.85
CA THR A 148 16.85 -28.14 5.51
C THR A 148 17.93 -28.39 6.57
N ALA A 149 17.61 -29.25 7.54
CA ALA A 149 18.59 -29.88 8.41
C ALA A 149 19.24 -31.07 7.67
N PRO A 150 20.48 -31.43 8.03
CA PRO A 150 21.55 -31.77 7.08
C PRO A 150 21.57 -33.25 6.64
N SER A 151 22.06 -33.48 5.43
CA SER A 151 22.51 -34.80 4.96
C SER A 151 23.67 -35.32 5.83
N PRO A 152 23.71 -36.62 6.16
CA PRO A 152 24.85 -37.22 6.85
C PRO A 152 25.99 -37.46 5.85
N GLU A 153 27.17 -36.91 6.11
CA GLU A 153 28.41 -37.31 5.43
C GLU A 153 28.92 -38.66 6.01
N PRO A 154 29.45 -39.55 5.17
CA PRO A 154 30.05 -40.81 5.59
C PRO A 154 31.50 -40.57 6.09
N GLN A 155 31.84 -41.14 7.24
CA GLN A 155 33.19 -41.14 7.80
C GLN A 155 34.07 -42.26 7.18
N PRO A 156 35.41 -42.08 7.14
CA PRO A 156 36.35 -42.91 6.38
C PRO A 156 36.54 -44.34 6.91
#